data_AF-A0A8X8ZW76-F1
#
_entry.id   AF-A0A8X8ZW76-F1
#
_cell.length_a   1.000
_cell.length_b   1.000
_cell.length_c   1.000
_cell.angle_alpha   90.00
_cell.angle_beta   90.00
_cell.angle_gamma   90.00
#
_symmetry.space_group_name_H-M   'P 1'
#
loop_
_entity.id
_entity.type
_entity.pdbx_description
1 polymer ?
#
loop_
_entity_poly.entity_id
_entity_poly.type
_entity_poly.pdbx_seq_one_letter_code
_entity_poly.pdbx_strand_id
1 'polypeptide(L)'
;MANMAHLTYSGSMGDGSHHCQGVQIVPFKTSTTSLRMLLLHGNLEICVEGAKNLPNMDLVNNSIGDMIGTLSGKIQTSDPYVTIAISGAVICRTFVIRDDENPVWDQHFNVPVAHYGTEVQFIVKDNDFLGSEIIGAVGIPMEQLTSGTRMSGTYPIIGANGKPCNKGATLSLWIKYIPMENMSIYQDGVGSDLKNEGVAGTYFPLRIGGTVTLYQDAHVHNGALSDVVLSDGTTYKNGSCWRDIYDAISKARWLVYITGWSVNPTLATLALGLDLTTLGLNLNSSETLHKKFSSPWSDEPVRGENRSSVYLSAIMPNRHLL
;
A
#
# COMPACT_ATOMS: atom_id res chain seq x y z
N MET A 1 -18.64 -37.93 13.99
CA MET A 1 -18.16 -37.14 15.14
C MET A 1 -16.67 -37.41 15.32
N ALA A 2 -15.84 -36.49 14.86
CA ALA A 2 -14.43 -36.38 15.22
C ALA A 2 -14.00 -34.93 14.92
N ASN A 3 -13.41 -34.30 15.93
CA ASN A 3 -13.15 -32.88 16.07
C ASN A 3 -12.24 -32.30 14.97
N MET A 4 -12.65 -31.17 14.38
CA MET A 4 -11.71 -30.22 13.78
C MET A 4 -11.18 -29.32 14.89
N ALA A 5 -9.86 -29.33 15.08
CA ALA A 5 -9.15 -28.43 15.97
C ALA A 5 -9.23 -27.00 15.42
N HIS A 6 -9.74 -26.09 16.23
CA HIS A 6 -9.79 -24.65 15.96
C HIS A 6 -8.43 -24.05 16.34
N LEU A 7 -7.59 -23.75 15.36
CA LEU A 7 -6.36 -22.99 15.56
C LEU A 7 -6.71 -21.51 15.58
N THR A 8 -6.87 -20.95 16.79
CA THR A 8 -6.93 -19.51 17.03
C THR A 8 -5.52 -18.93 16.89
N TYR A 9 -5.23 -18.32 15.74
CA TYR A 9 -4.03 -17.50 15.56
C TYR A 9 -4.29 -16.11 16.15
N SER A 10 -3.77 -15.85 17.35
CA SER A 10 -3.69 -14.51 17.94
C SER A 10 -2.36 -13.87 17.53
N GLY A 11 -2.32 -13.37 16.30
CA GLY A 11 -1.22 -12.52 15.83
C GLY A 11 -1.51 -11.06 16.19
N SER A 12 -0.70 -10.48 17.06
CA SER A 12 -0.67 -9.04 17.35
C SER A 12 -0.37 -8.30 16.05
N MET A 13 -1.39 -7.66 15.48
CA MET A 13 -1.28 -6.81 14.29
C MET A 13 -0.50 -5.56 14.68
N GLY A 14 0.73 -5.46 14.18
CA GLY A 14 1.47 -4.20 14.15
C GLY A 14 0.76 -3.23 13.21
N ASP A 15 0.63 -1.99 13.67
CA ASP A 15 -0.05 -0.88 13.01
C ASP A 15 0.72 -0.44 11.76
N GLY A 16 0.53 -1.19 10.67
CA GLY A 16 0.95 -0.83 9.32
C GLY A 16 -0.15 -0.05 8.62
N SER A 17 0.22 0.88 7.73
CA SER A 17 -0.69 1.79 7.03
C SER A 17 -2.02 1.14 6.62
N HIS A 18 -3.14 1.69 7.09
CA HIS A 18 -4.52 1.31 6.76
C HIS A 18 -4.91 1.57 5.29
N HIS A 19 -4.09 1.15 4.34
CA HIS A 19 -4.31 1.33 2.92
C HIS A 19 -4.48 -0.05 2.28
N CYS A 20 -5.73 -0.36 1.98
CA CYS A 20 -6.20 -1.51 1.19
C CYS A 20 -6.29 -2.90 1.86
N GLN A 21 -6.06 -3.05 3.17
CA GLN A 21 -6.35 -4.29 3.90
C GLN A 21 -7.56 -4.17 4.83
N GLY A 22 -8.64 -3.56 4.34
CA GLY A 22 -9.91 -3.47 5.04
C GLY A 22 -10.92 -4.47 4.48
N VAL A 23 -11.72 -5.09 5.36
CA VAL A 23 -12.96 -5.76 4.95
C VAL A 23 -14.07 -4.71 4.96
N GLN A 24 -14.76 -4.53 3.84
CA GLN A 24 -15.83 -3.57 3.64
C GLN A 24 -17.06 -4.30 3.10
N ILE A 25 -17.96 -4.70 3.99
CA ILE A 25 -19.21 -5.36 3.60
C ILE A 25 -20.24 -4.28 3.26
N VAL A 26 -20.78 -4.30 2.05
CA VAL A 26 -21.98 -3.52 1.70
C VAL A 26 -23.20 -4.25 2.29
N PRO A 27 -23.95 -3.66 3.22
CA PRO A 27 -25.02 -4.35 3.92
C PRO A 27 -26.31 -4.50 3.10
N PHE A 28 -26.28 -4.09 1.82
CA PHE A 28 -27.43 -4.09 0.92
C PHE A 28 -27.03 -4.54 -0.49
N LYS A 29 -28.01 -4.98 -1.27
CA LYS A 29 -27.81 -5.38 -2.66
C LYS A 29 -27.83 -4.14 -3.57
N THR A 30 -26.87 -4.06 -4.47
CA THR A 30 -26.78 -3.11 -5.60
C THR A 30 -27.65 -3.53 -6.80
N SER A 31 -28.01 -4.82 -6.87
CA SER A 31 -28.79 -5.42 -7.96
C SER A 31 -29.92 -6.30 -7.42
N THR A 32 -31.07 -6.26 -8.08
CA THR A 32 -32.23 -7.12 -7.78
C THR A 32 -32.12 -8.49 -8.45
N THR A 33 -31.19 -8.67 -9.39
CA THR A 33 -31.03 -9.89 -10.18
C THR A 33 -30.07 -10.86 -9.49
N SER A 34 -30.31 -12.16 -9.66
CA SER A 34 -29.36 -13.19 -9.22
C SER A 34 -28.10 -13.14 -10.09
N LEU A 35 -26.94 -12.92 -9.47
CA LEU A 35 -25.64 -12.90 -10.12
C LEU A 35 -24.89 -14.22 -9.89
N ARG A 36 -24.00 -14.57 -10.80
CA ARG A 36 -23.15 -15.76 -10.78
C ARG A 36 -21.83 -15.42 -10.10
N MET A 37 -21.37 -16.34 -9.25
CA MET A 37 -20.04 -16.26 -8.66
C MET A 37 -18.97 -16.61 -9.71
N LEU A 38 -18.01 -15.72 -9.91
CA LEU A 38 -16.88 -15.86 -10.83
C LEU A 38 -15.58 -15.58 -10.09
N LEU A 39 -14.47 -16.09 -10.64
CA LEU A 39 -13.12 -15.71 -10.26
C LEU A 39 -12.63 -14.62 -11.22
N LEU A 40 -12.27 -13.45 -10.69
CA LEU A 40 -11.44 -12.49 -11.43
C LEU A 40 -9.99 -12.70 -11.01
N HIS A 41 -9.21 -13.27 -11.94
CA HIS A 41 -7.78 -13.49 -11.78
C HIS A 41 -7.03 -12.83 -12.95
N GLY A 42 -6.39 -11.70 -12.67
CA GLY A 42 -5.79 -10.82 -13.67
C GLY A 42 -5.64 -9.41 -13.11
N ASN A 43 -5.79 -8.37 -13.94
CA ASN A 43 -5.90 -6.99 -13.45
C ASN A 43 -7.24 -6.33 -13.79
N LEU A 44 -7.64 -5.41 -12.93
CA LEU A 44 -8.66 -4.41 -13.21
C LEU A 44 -7.99 -3.06 -13.47
N GLU A 45 -8.25 -2.50 -14.66
CA GLU A 45 -8.03 -1.09 -14.94
C GLU A 45 -9.32 -0.35 -14.60
N ILE A 46 -9.23 0.64 -13.71
CA ILE A 46 -10.39 1.35 -13.18
C ILE A 46 -10.10 2.84 -13.23
N CYS A 47 -11.07 3.64 -13.65
CA CYS A 47 -11.09 5.08 -13.40
C CYS A 47 -12.38 5.46 -12.71
N VAL A 48 -12.26 6.16 -11.58
CA VAL A 48 -13.38 6.81 -10.91
C VAL A 48 -13.33 8.28 -11.32
N GLU A 49 -14.26 8.70 -12.18
CA GLU A 49 -14.22 10.02 -12.79
C GLU A 49 -14.78 11.07 -11.82
N GLY A 50 -16.01 10.86 -11.35
CA GLY A 50 -16.67 11.79 -10.45
C GLY A 50 -18.06 11.34 -10.03
N ALA A 51 -18.64 12.03 -9.06
CA ALA A 51 -20.03 11.86 -8.67
C ALA A 51 -20.80 13.17 -8.79
N LYS A 52 -22.13 13.08 -8.82
CA LYS A 52 -23.03 14.24 -8.86
C LYS A 52 -24.18 14.06 -7.88
N ASN A 53 -24.67 15.18 -7.33
CA ASN A 53 -25.83 15.27 -6.45
C ASN A 53 -25.77 14.32 -5.24
N LEU A 54 -24.59 14.18 -4.61
CA LEU A 54 -24.47 13.44 -3.36
C LEU A 54 -25.30 14.12 -2.25
N PRO A 55 -25.90 13.36 -1.32
CA PRO A 55 -26.53 13.95 -0.15
C PRO A 55 -25.47 14.55 0.78
N ASN A 56 -25.82 15.64 1.47
CA ASN A 56 -25.06 16.18 2.59
C ASN A 56 -25.24 15.29 3.83
N MET A 57 -24.19 14.62 4.30
CA MET A 57 -24.26 13.76 5.49
C MET A 57 -23.81 14.48 6.77
N ASP A 58 -23.02 15.55 6.68
CA ASP A 58 -22.57 16.35 7.84
C ASP A 58 -23.73 16.95 8.66
N LEU A 59 -24.85 17.26 8.01
CA LEU A 59 -26.04 17.81 8.69
C LEU A 59 -26.71 16.79 9.64
N VAL A 60 -26.53 15.49 9.41
CA VAL A 60 -27.20 14.43 10.17
C VAL A 60 -26.45 14.15 11.49
N ASN A 61 -25.12 14.25 11.50
CA ASN A 61 -24.29 14.03 12.69
C ASN A 61 -24.21 15.26 13.62
N ASN A 62 -24.40 16.47 13.11
CA ASN A 62 -24.27 17.70 13.90
C ASN A 62 -25.53 18.07 14.72
N SER A 63 -26.65 17.35 14.58
CA SER A 63 -27.92 17.71 15.22
C SER A 63 -28.03 17.46 16.74
N ILE A 64 -26.98 16.95 17.41
CA ILE A 64 -26.98 16.72 18.87
C ILE A 64 -26.12 17.74 19.64
N GLY A 65 -25.25 18.50 18.97
CA GLY A 65 -24.31 19.44 19.62
C GLY A 65 -24.63 20.93 19.50
N ASP A 66 -25.46 21.34 18.53
CA ASP A 66 -25.41 22.70 18.01
C ASP A 66 -26.39 23.70 18.67
N MET A 67 -26.62 23.57 19.98
CA MET A 67 -27.42 24.54 20.75
C MET A 67 -26.56 25.64 21.42
N ILE A 68 -25.25 25.73 21.18
CA ILE A 68 -24.40 26.76 21.79
C ILE A 68 -23.33 27.29 20.80
N GLY A 69 -23.66 28.38 20.09
CA GLY A 69 -22.73 29.29 19.42
C GLY A 69 -22.11 28.76 18.12
N THR A 70 -22.18 29.43 16.97
CA THR A 70 -21.47 30.70 16.73
C THR A 70 -21.83 31.23 15.34
N LEU A 71 -21.96 32.56 15.23
CA LEU A 71 -22.15 33.33 14.01
C LEU A 71 -20.89 33.27 13.09
N SER A 72 -20.86 32.39 12.09
CA SER A 72 -20.04 32.49 10.86
C SER A 72 -20.29 31.27 9.97
N GLY A 73 -21.44 31.25 9.30
CA GLY A 73 -21.92 30.10 8.50
C GLY A 73 -21.07 29.83 7.26
N LYS A 74 -20.21 28.81 7.34
CA LYS A 74 -19.76 28.04 6.18
C LYS A 74 -20.57 26.75 6.22
N ILE A 75 -21.42 26.52 5.22
CA ILE A 75 -22.16 25.26 5.09
C ILE A 75 -21.10 24.19 4.81
N GLN A 76 -20.81 23.34 5.79
CA GLN A 76 -20.04 22.12 5.57
C GLN A 76 -20.93 21.12 4.84
N THR A 77 -20.34 20.44 3.87
CA THR A 77 -21.00 19.40 3.09
C THR A 77 -20.10 18.19 3.07
N SER A 78 -20.65 17.05 2.66
CA SER A 78 -19.92 15.78 2.63
C SER A 78 -18.50 15.90 2.04
N ASP A 79 -17.59 15.13 2.63
CA ASP A 79 -16.20 14.90 2.24
C ASP A 79 -16.08 13.54 1.49
N PRO A 80 -16.57 13.43 0.24
CA PRO A 80 -16.77 12.13 -0.37
C PRO A 80 -15.47 11.45 -0.85
N TYR A 81 -15.50 10.13 -0.77
CA TYR A 81 -14.54 9.25 -1.44
C TYR A 81 -15.20 7.92 -1.84
N VAL A 82 -14.52 7.14 -2.69
CA VAL A 82 -14.99 5.84 -3.17
C VAL A 82 -14.03 4.74 -2.74
N THR A 83 -14.57 3.73 -2.05
CA THR A 83 -13.89 2.45 -1.82
C THR A 83 -14.34 1.46 -2.88
N ILE A 84 -13.41 0.74 -3.49
CA ILE A 84 -13.71 -0.30 -4.47
C ILE A 84 -13.42 -1.66 -3.85
N ALA A 85 -14.38 -2.58 -3.91
CA ALA A 85 -14.28 -3.87 -3.23
C ALA A 85 -14.84 -5.05 -4.07
N ILE A 86 -14.31 -6.24 -3.80
CA ILE A 86 -14.80 -7.51 -4.33
C ILE A 86 -15.04 -8.47 -3.17
N SER A 87 -16.27 -8.94 -3.00
CA SER A 87 -16.66 -9.85 -1.90
C SER A 87 -16.18 -9.35 -0.52
N GLY A 88 -16.26 -8.04 -0.32
CA GLY A 88 -15.83 -7.37 0.89
C GLY A 88 -14.33 -7.05 0.98
N ALA A 89 -13.47 -7.60 0.13
CA ALA A 89 -12.05 -7.23 0.08
C ALA A 89 -11.90 -5.88 -0.62
N VAL A 90 -11.40 -4.86 0.08
CA VAL A 90 -11.10 -3.54 -0.51
C VAL A 90 -9.87 -3.65 -1.40
N ILE A 91 -10.01 -3.33 -2.68
CA ILE A 91 -8.93 -3.42 -3.66
C ILE A 91 -8.26 -2.07 -3.95
N CYS A 92 -9.00 -0.97 -3.85
CA CYS A 92 -8.46 0.39 -3.92
C CYS A 92 -9.45 1.40 -3.35
N ARG A 93 -8.97 2.64 -3.15
CA ARG A 93 -9.76 3.77 -2.66
C ARG A 93 -9.34 5.06 -3.35
N THR A 94 -10.27 5.98 -3.57
CA THR A 94 -9.94 7.31 -4.08
C THR A 94 -9.42 8.24 -2.98
N PHE A 95 -8.94 9.41 -3.39
CA PHE A 95 -8.77 10.54 -2.47
C PHE A 95 -10.12 10.99 -1.89
N VAL A 96 -10.05 11.63 -0.73
CA VAL A 96 -11.17 12.36 -0.13
C VAL A 96 -11.19 13.76 -0.73
N ILE A 97 -12.31 14.14 -1.32
CA ILE A 97 -12.56 15.52 -1.75
C ILE A 97 -13.39 16.19 -0.66
N ARG A 98 -12.98 17.38 -0.21
CA ARG A 98 -13.64 18.05 0.92
C ARG A 98 -14.75 18.98 0.48
N ASP A 99 -15.82 19.05 1.28
CA ASP A 99 -16.93 19.97 1.13
C ASP A 99 -17.48 20.04 -0.33
N ASP A 100 -17.72 18.89 -0.97
CA ASP A 100 -18.21 18.85 -2.37
C ASP A 100 -19.19 17.69 -2.64
N GLU A 101 -20.45 18.02 -2.92
CA GLU A 101 -21.49 17.06 -3.31
C GLU A 101 -21.41 16.61 -4.79
N ASN A 102 -20.49 17.18 -5.57
CA ASN A 102 -20.23 16.87 -6.98
C ASN A 102 -18.74 16.62 -7.26
N PRO A 103 -18.09 15.72 -6.49
CA PRO A 103 -16.66 15.52 -6.51
C PRO A 103 -16.17 15.01 -7.88
N VAL A 104 -15.01 15.49 -8.32
CA VAL A 104 -14.29 14.99 -9.50
C VAL A 104 -12.94 14.43 -9.04
N TRP A 105 -12.82 13.10 -9.02
CA TRP A 105 -11.59 12.43 -8.61
C TRP A 105 -10.63 12.22 -9.78
N ASP A 106 -11.15 11.91 -10.97
CA ASP A 106 -10.39 11.53 -12.17
C ASP A 106 -9.21 10.57 -11.86
N GLN A 107 -9.49 9.59 -10.99
CA GLN A 107 -8.45 8.77 -10.39
C GLN A 107 -8.38 7.39 -11.02
N HIS A 108 -7.19 7.08 -11.55
CA HIS A 108 -6.90 5.84 -12.26
C HIS A 108 -6.19 4.82 -11.36
N PHE A 109 -6.61 3.56 -11.47
CA PHE A 109 -6.04 2.42 -10.76
C PHE A 109 -5.76 1.28 -11.74
N ASN A 110 -4.67 0.57 -11.49
CA ASN A 110 -4.34 -0.70 -12.12
C ASN A 110 -4.09 -1.71 -11.01
N VAL A 111 -5.08 -2.59 -10.76
CA VAL A 111 -5.12 -3.42 -9.56
C VAL A 111 -5.06 -4.90 -9.94
N PRO A 112 -4.03 -5.65 -9.49
CA PRO A 112 -4.06 -7.10 -9.60
C PRO A 112 -5.16 -7.68 -8.69
N VAL A 113 -5.95 -8.61 -9.22
CA VAL A 113 -7.05 -9.26 -8.52
C VAL A 113 -6.95 -10.77 -8.66
N ALA A 114 -7.33 -11.49 -7.60
CA ALA A 114 -7.45 -12.94 -7.56
C ALA A 114 -8.63 -13.32 -6.63
N HIS A 115 -9.81 -12.76 -6.91
CA HIS A 115 -10.95 -12.78 -5.98
C HIS A 115 -12.16 -13.47 -6.60
N TYR A 116 -12.82 -14.32 -5.81
CA TYR A 116 -14.16 -14.79 -6.13
C TYR A 116 -15.19 -13.73 -5.75
N GLY A 117 -16.19 -13.50 -6.61
CA GLY A 117 -17.31 -12.62 -6.30
C GLY A 117 -18.38 -12.64 -7.38
N THR A 118 -19.41 -11.83 -7.18
CA THR A 118 -20.51 -11.65 -8.15
C THR A 118 -20.43 -10.30 -8.86
N GLU A 119 -19.82 -9.31 -8.22
CA GLU A 119 -19.72 -7.94 -8.72
C GLU A 119 -18.49 -7.24 -8.14
N VAL A 120 -18.05 -6.19 -8.83
CA VAL A 120 -17.13 -5.18 -8.29
C VAL A 120 -17.98 -4.05 -7.73
N GLN A 121 -17.81 -3.75 -6.45
CA GLN A 121 -18.60 -2.75 -5.72
C GLN A 121 -17.82 -1.45 -5.59
N PHE A 122 -18.42 -0.34 -6.00
CA PHE A 122 -17.94 1.02 -5.83
C PHE A 122 -18.79 1.68 -4.74
N ILE A 123 -18.20 1.88 -3.57
CA ILE A 123 -18.90 2.27 -2.35
C ILE A 123 -18.55 3.73 -2.09
N VAL A 124 -19.54 4.60 -2.27
CA VAL A 124 -19.41 6.05 -2.04
C VAL A 124 -19.63 6.31 -0.56
N LYS A 125 -18.72 7.04 0.05
CA LYS A 125 -18.68 7.27 1.49
C LYS A 125 -18.40 8.72 1.80
N ASP A 126 -18.83 9.14 2.97
CA ASP A 126 -18.42 10.39 3.58
C ASP A 126 -17.30 10.15 4.59
N ASN A 127 -16.37 11.10 4.73
CA ASN A 127 -15.23 11.00 5.64
C ASN A 127 -15.34 11.98 6.82
N ASP A 128 -16.05 11.56 7.86
CA ASP A 128 -16.24 12.37 9.06
C ASP A 128 -15.14 12.10 10.11
N PHE A 129 -15.01 13.03 11.06
CA PHE A 129 -14.06 12.91 12.18
C PHE A 129 -14.28 11.65 13.04
N LEU A 130 -15.51 11.16 13.16
CA LEU A 130 -15.87 9.98 13.97
C LEU A 130 -15.88 8.67 13.17
N GLY A 131 -15.48 8.70 11.91
CA GLY A 131 -15.42 7.54 11.02
C GLY A 131 -16.30 7.71 9.78
N SER A 132 -16.03 6.89 8.76
CA SER A 132 -16.68 7.04 7.46
C SER A 132 -18.11 6.47 7.43
N GLU A 133 -19.06 7.23 6.90
CA GLU A 133 -20.44 6.76 6.65
C GLU A 133 -20.62 6.32 5.19
N ILE A 134 -21.48 5.32 4.93
CA ILE A 134 -21.80 4.89 3.57
C ILE A 134 -22.95 5.73 3.02
N ILE A 135 -22.69 6.48 1.94
CA ILE A 135 -23.71 7.20 1.18
C ILE A 135 -24.51 6.21 0.30
N GLY A 136 -23.80 5.30 -0.37
CA GLY A 136 -24.40 4.30 -1.23
C GLY A 136 -23.35 3.52 -2.02
N ALA A 137 -23.80 2.68 -2.94
CA ALA A 137 -22.91 1.88 -3.77
C ALA A 137 -23.42 1.70 -5.21
N VAL A 138 -22.48 1.47 -6.11
CA VAL A 138 -22.69 1.00 -7.48
C VAL A 138 -22.06 -0.39 -7.60
N GLY A 139 -22.82 -1.37 -8.07
CA GLY A 139 -22.33 -2.72 -8.34
C GLY A 139 -22.19 -2.97 -9.84
N ILE A 140 -21.01 -3.39 -10.28
CA ILE A 140 -20.77 -3.82 -11.67
C ILE A 140 -20.66 -5.34 -11.69
N PRO A 141 -21.64 -6.06 -12.29
CA PRO A 141 -21.62 -7.52 -12.36
C PRO A 141 -20.36 -8.04 -13.06
N MET A 142 -19.71 -9.04 -12.48
CA MET A 142 -18.46 -9.57 -13.02
C MET A 142 -18.65 -10.24 -14.39
N GLU A 143 -19.83 -10.80 -14.67
CA GLU A 143 -20.18 -11.39 -15.97
C GLU A 143 -20.04 -10.39 -17.11
N GLN A 144 -20.23 -9.09 -16.85
CA GLN A 144 -20.09 -8.06 -17.88
C GLN A 144 -18.61 -7.75 -18.16
N LEU A 145 -17.76 -7.92 -17.15
CA LEU A 145 -16.32 -7.66 -17.23
C LEU A 145 -15.56 -8.77 -17.97
N THR A 146 -16.03 -10.03 -17.91
CA THR A 146 -15.34 -11.16 -18.55
C THR A 146 -15.30 -11.08 -20.08
N SER A 147 -16.09 -10.19 -20.70
CA SER A 147 -16.00 -9.88 -22.13
C SER A 147 -14.68 -9.19 -22.53
N GLY A 148 -13.93 -8.65 -21.57
CA GLY A 148 -12.71 -7.86 -21.80
C GLY A 148 -12.95 -6.45 -22.38
N THR A 149 -14.21 -6.11 -22.67
CA THR A 149 -14.58 -4.78 -23.19
C THR A 149 -14.52 -3.76 -22.06
N ARG A 150 -13.99 -2.57 -22.34
CA ARG A 150 -14.04 -1.45 -21.38
C ARG A 150 -15.49 -1.01 -21.21
N MET A 151 -16.00 -1.15 -20.00
CA MET A 151 -17.27 -0.62 -19.59
C MET A 151 -17.09 0.82 -19.12
N SER A 152 -17.86 1.76 -19.66
CA SER A 152 -17.85 3.16 -19.26
C SER A 152 -19.29 3.62 -19.13
N GLY A 153 -19.61 4.35 -18.07
CA GLY A 153 -20.96 4.77 -17.82
C GLY A 153 -21.13 5.68 -16.61
N THR A 154 -22.36 6.17 -16.47
CA THR A 154 -22.82 6.92 -15.30
C THR A 154 -23.95 6.13 -14.67
N TYR A 155 -23.75 5.73 -13.41
CA TYR A 155 -24.59 4.77 -12.72
C TYR A 155 -25.29 5.43 -11.53
N PRO A 156 -26.56 5.10 -11.25
CA PRO A 156 -27.24 5.60 -10.05
C PRO A 156 -26.59 5.02 -8.79
N ILE A 157 -26.36 5.87 -7.79
CA ILE A 157 -25.80 5.44 -6.50
C ILE A 157 -26.93 4.89 -5.65
N ILE A 158 -26.89 3.59 -5.33
CA ILE A 158 -27.94 2.89 -4.59
C ILE A 158 -27.65 2.99 -3.09
N GLY A 159 -28.59 3.52 -2.32
CA GLY A 159 -28.52 3.58 -0.85
C GLY A 159 -29.01 2.29 -0.19
N ALA A 160 -28.95 2.25 1.14
CA ALA A 160 -29.31 1.08 1.94
C ALA A 160 -30.76 0.58 1.75
N ASN A 161 -31.66 1.45 1.32
CA ASN A 161 -33.06 1.13 1.04
C ASN A 161 -33.28 0.50 -0.35
N GLY A 162 -32.22 0.24 -1.11
CA GLY A 162 -32.29 -0.30 -2.48
C GLY A 162 -32.78 0.70 -3.53
N LYS A 163 -32.89 1.98 -3.18
CA LYS A 163 -33.26 3.09 -4.08
C LYS A 163 -32.08 4.04 -4.24
N PRO A 164 -32.09 4.93 -5.27
CA PRO A 164 -31.09 5.98 -5.38
C PRO A 164 -30.95 6.77 -4.07
N CYS A 165 -29.72 7.03 -3.61
CA CYS A 165 -29.45 7.68 -2.32
C CYS A 165 -29.95 9.13 -2.27
N ASN A 166 -29.94 9.83 -3.42
CA ASN A 166 -30.53 11.14 -3.61
C ASN A 166 -31.05 11.29 -5.06
N LYS A 167 -31.92 12.26 -5.31
CA LYS A 167 -32.48 12.51 -6.64
C LYS A 167 -31.38 12.95 -7.60
N GLY A 168 -31.11 12.13 -8.61
CA GLY A 168 -30.05 12.40 -9.59
C GLY A 168 -28.64 12.09 -9.09
N ALA A 169 -28.50 11.38 -7.95
CA ALA A 169 -27.21 10.94 -7.46
C ALA A 169 -26.60 9.88 -8.38
N THR A 170 -25.43 10.17 -8.94
CA THR A 170 -24.78 9.30 -9.92
C THR A 170 -23.27 9.25 -9.73
N LEU A 171 -22.67 8.11 -10.04
CA LEU A 171 -21.23 7.91 -10.12
C LEU A 171 -20.83 7.61 -11.56
N SER A 172 -19.90 8.39 -12.11
CA SER A 172 -19.30 8.20 -13.43
C SER A 172 -17.96 7.48 -13.30
N LEU A 173 -17.81 6.38 -14.03
CA LEU A 173 -16.61 5.54 -13.98
C LEU A 173 -16.45 4.73 -15.27
N TRP A 174 -15.24 4.21 -15.45
CA TRP A 174 -15.00 3.11 -16.37
C TRP A 174 -14.15 2.01 -15.73
N ILE A 175 -14.36 0.78 -16.19
CA ILE A 175 -13.66 -0.42 -15.71
C ILE A 175 -13.40 -1.37 -16.88
N LYS A 176 -12.23 -1.99 -16.87
CA LYS A 176 -11.83 -3.03 -17.82
C LYS A 176 -11.11 -4.14 -17.07
N TYR A 177 -11.49 -5.38 -17.36
CA TYR A 177 -10.81 -6.56 -16.85
C TYR A 177 -9.85 -7.12 -17.90
N ILE A 178 -8.62 -7.42 -17.46
CA ILE A 178 -7.60 -8.07 -18.26
C ILE A 178 -7.30 -9.41 -17.56
N PRO A 179 -7.73 -10.55 -18.13
CA PRO A 179 -7.49 -11.85 -17.50
C PRO A 179 -6.01 -12.19 -17.49
N MET A 180 -5.61 -13.04 -16.55
CA MET A 180 -4.22 -13.47 -16.36
C MET A 180 -3.61 -14.04 -17.65
N GLU A 181 -4.37 -14.81 -18.45
CA GLU A 181 -3.90 -15.33 -19.74
C GLU A 181 -3.53 -14.24 -20.76
N ASN A 182 -4.02 -13.01 -20.61
CA ASN A 182 -3.71 -11.89 -21.52
C ASN A 182 -2.57 -11.00 -20.98
N MET A 183 -1.96 -11.37 -19.86
CA MET A 183 -0.85 -10.63 -19.26
C MET A 183 0.50 -11.19 -19.75
N SER A 184 1.13 -10.48 -20.68
CA SER A 184 2.42 -10.88 -21.27
C SER A 184 3.53 -11.11 -20.23
N ILE A 185 3.52 -10.35 -19.13
CA ILE A 185 4.52 -10.46 -18.06
C ILE A 185 4.55 -11.82 -17.34
N TYR A 186 3.53 -12.66 -17.51
CA TYR A 186 3.42 -13.95 -16.82
C TYR A 186 3.53 -15.17 -17.74
N GLN A 187 3.68 -14.98 -19.05
CA GLN A 187 3.73 -16.10 -20.00
C GLN A 187 5.14 -16.67 -20.17
N ASP A 188 6.15 -15.80 -20.32
CA ASP A 188 7.45 -16.21 -20.85
C ASP A 188 8.62 -16.02 -19.85
N GLY A 189 8.32 -15.73 -18.58
CA GLY A 189 9.33 -15.54 -17.54
C GLY A 189 10.14 -14.23 -17.68
N VAL A 190 11.21 -14.11 -16.90
CA VAL A 190 12.04 -12.89 -16.85
C VAL A 190 12.90 -12.78 -18.11
N GLY A 191 12.90 -11.62 -18.76
CA GLY A 191 13.77 -11.31 -19.91
C GLY A 191 13.18 -11.65 -21.29
N SER A 192 11.93 -12.11 -21.34
CA SER A 192 11.18 -12.35 -22.58
C SER A 192 10.66 -11.06 -23.24
N ASP A 193 10.42 -10.02 -22.45
CA ASP A 193 10.06 -8.70 -22.96
C ASP A 193 11.29 -8.03 -23.61
N LEU A 194 11.15 -7.71 -24.89
CA LEU A 194 12.13 -6.95 -25.69
C LEU A 194 12.56 -5.65 -25.01
N LYS A 195 11.71 -5.07 -24.17
CA LYS A 195 11.98 -3.77 -23.54
C LYS A 195 12.70 -3.86 -22.19
N ASN A 196 12.74 -5.04 -21.55
CA ASN A 196 13.37 -5.25 -20.23
C ASN A 196 13.01 -4.15 -19.20
N GLU A 197 11.74 -3.75 -19.12
CA GLU A 197 11.32 -2.59 -18.28
C GLU A 197 11.23 -2.93 -16.78
N GLY A 198 11.36 -4.21 -16.41
CA GLY A 198 11.15 -4.68 -15.04
C GLY A 198 9.68 -4.67 -14.64
N VAL A 199 9.39 -4.47 -13.36
CA VAL A 199 8.01 -4.39 -12.87
C VAL A 199 7.44 -3.00 -13.18
N ALA A 200 6.42 -2.94 -14.03
CA ALA A 200 5.74 -1.70 -14.42
C ALA A 200 5.02 -1.03 -13.23
N GLY A 201 4.80 0.29 -13.34
CA GLY A 201 4.05 1.06 -12.34
C GLY A 201 4.77 1.23 -10.99
N THR A 202 6.08 1.00 -10.94
CA THR A 202 6.89 1.14 -9.73
C THR A 202 7.57 2.51 -9.65
N TYR A 203 7.76 3.03 -8.43
CA TYR A 203 8.42 4.33 -8.21
C TYR A 203 9.90 4.32 -8.65
N PHE A 204 10.60 3.19 -8.44
CA PHE A 204 11.98 3.02 -8.87
C PHE A 204 12.02 2.11 -10.10
N PRO A 205 12.51 2.61 -11.25
CA PRO A 205 12.61 1.79 -12.46
C PRO A 205 13.72 0.75 -12.34
N LEU A 206 13.70 -0.26 -13.22
CA LEU A 206 14.79 -1.23 -13.35
C LEU A 206 16.11 -0.52 -13.66
N ARG A 207 17.18 -0.92 -12.97
CA ARG A 207 18.54 -0.45 -13.21
C ARG A 207 19.40 -1.59 -13.75
N ILE A 208 20.06 -1.35 -14.88
CA ILE A 208 20.91 -2.32 -15.56
C ILE A 208 22.39 -2.07 -15.19
N GLY A 209 23.18 -3.14 -15.11
CA GLY A 209 24.60 -3.07 -14.76
C GLY A 209 24.89 -3.10 -13.26
N GLY A 210 23.88 -3.34 -12.42
CA GLY A 210 24.07 -3.58 -10.99
C GLY A 210 24.70 -4.95 -10.73
N THR A 211 25.52 -5.03 -9.68
CA THR A 211 26.01 -6.29 -9.12
C THR A 211 25.27 -6.57 -7.83
N VAL A 212 24.70 -7.77 -7.70
CA VAL A 212 23.99 -8.21 -6.49
C VAL A 212 24.80 -9.31 -5.81
N THR A 213 25.17 -9.08 -4.55
CA THR A 213 25.74 -10.11 -3.68
C THR A 213 24.62 -10.70 -2.83
N LEU A 214 24.42 -12.01 -2.93
CA LEU A 214 23.43 -12.72 -2.13
C LEU A 214 24.05 -13.17 -0.80
N TYR A 215 23.40 -12.82 0.31
CA TYR A 215 23.83 -13.21 1.64
C TYR A 215 22.91 -14.27 2.22
N GLN A 216 23.46 -15.44 2.51
CA GLN A 216 22.83 -16.44 3.36
C GLN A 216 23.30 -16.17 4.79
N ASP A 217 22.37 -15.75 5.65
CA ASP A 217 22.65 -15.36 7.04
C ASP A 217 23.62 -14.17 7.21
N ALA A 218 23.88 -13.80 8.46
CA ALA A 218 24.84 -12.76 8.83
C ALA A 218 26.30 -13.17 8.52
N HIS A 219 26.61 -14.45 8.71
CA HIS A 219 27.93 -15.04 8.52
C HIS A 219 27.81 -16.52 8.17
N VAL A 220 28.58 -16.96 7.16
CA VAL A 220 28.73 -18.37 6.78
C VAL A 220 30.16 -18.79 7.03
N HIS A 221 30.35 -19.87 7.77
CA HIS A 221 31.67 -20.44 8.01
C HIS A 221 32.19 -21.18 6.78
N ASN A 222 33.50 -21.13 6.55
CA ASN A 222 34.12 -21.86 5.45
C ASN A 222 33.84 -23.36 5.54
N GLY A 223 33.39 -23.97 4.44
CA GLY A 223 33.06 -25.40 4.37
C GLY A 223 31.74 -25.80 5.04
N ALA A 224 30.95 -24.85 5.56
CA ALA A 224 29.65 -25.15 6.15
C ALA A 224 28.56 -25.49 5.11
N LEU A 225 28.76 -25.07 3.86
CA LEU A 225 27.84 -25.31 2.76
C LEU A 225 28.54 -26.09 1.66
N SER A 226 27.78 -26.94 0.97
CA SER A 226 28.26 -27.68 -0.19
C SER A 226 28.63 -26.75 -1.33
N ASP A 227 29.63 -27.15 -2.12
CA ASP A 227 30.01 -26.44 -3.32
C ASP A 227 28.92 -26.53 -4.39
N VAL A 228 28.57 -25.37 -4.96
CA VAL A 228 27.63 -25.26 -6.08
C VAL A 228 28.40 -24.77 -7.30
N VAL A 229 28.37 -25.52 -8.40
CA VAL A 229 29.03 -25.15 -9.65
C VAL A 229 28.06 -24.31 -10.50
N LEU A 230 28.51 -23.14 -10.93
CA LEU A 230 27.78 -22.21 -11.78
C LEU A 230 27.91 -22.59 -13.26
N SER A 231 27.11 -21.96 -14.11
CA SER A 231 27.07 -22.24 -15.56
C SER A 231 28.40 -21.94 -16.29
N ASP A 232 29.25 -21.08 -15.72
CA ASP A 232 30.59 -20.78 -16.23
C ASP A 232 31.68 -21.75 -15.72
N GLY A 233 31.28 -22.78 -14.95
CA GLY A 233 32.17 -23.78 -14.36
C GLY A 233 32.85 -23.33 -13.07
N THR A 234 32.59 -22.11 -12.57
CA THR A 234 33.14 -21.64 -11.31
C THR A 234 32.32 -22.15 -10.11
N THR A 235 32.97 -22.31 -8.95
CA THR A 235 32.26 -22.62 -7.71
C THR A 235 31.68 -21.34 -7.10
N TYR A 236 30.39 -21.36 -6.78
CA TYR A 236 29.70 -20.28 -6.09
C TYR A 236 30.39 -19.96 -4.75
N LYS A 237 30.68 -18.69 -4.53
CA LYS A 237 31.29 -18.21 -3.29
C LYS A 237 30.24 -17.52 -2.45
N ASN A 238 29.96 -18.08 -1.28
CA ASN A 238 29.07 -17.48 -0.30
C ASN A 238 29.63 -16.15 0.20
N GLY A 239 28.80 -15.10 0.20
CA GLY A 239 29.13 -13.80 0.79
C GLY A 239 29.12 -13.83 2.32
N SER A 240 29.77 -12.85 2.95
CA SER A 240 29.77 -12.71 4.42
C SER A 240 29.15 -11.36 4.80
N CYS A 241 27.83 -11.33 4.94
CA CYS A 241 27.03 -10.10 5.06
C CYS A 241 27.62 -9.10 6.05
N TRP A 242 27.84 -9.53 7.30
CA TRP A 242 28.33 -8.64 8.34
C TRP A 242 29.79 -8.21 8.14
N ARG A 243 30.61 -9.05 7.50
CA ARG A 243 31.98 -8.66 7.13
C ARG A 243 31.97 -7.62 6.02
N ASP A 244 31.12 -7.79 5.01
CA ASP A 244 31.03 -6.87 3.88
C ASP A 244 30.42 -5.53 4.32
N ILE A 245 29.43 -5.54 5.23
CA ILE A 245 28.91 -4.33 5.89
C ILE A 245 30.01 -3.62 6.70
N TYR A 246 30.78 -4.36 7.49
CA TYR A 246 31.92 -3.81 8.23
C TYR A 246 32.93 -3.14 7.29
N ASP A 247 33.32 -3.83 6.22
CA ASP A 247 34.27 -3.34 5.23
C ASP A 247 33.74 -2.09 4.53
N ALA A 248 32.44 -2.06 4.17
CA ALA A 248 31.82 -0.91 3.53
C ALA A 248 31.80 0.31 4.46
N ILE A 249 31.44 0.12 5.74
CA ILE A 249 31.39 1.21 6.73
C ILE A 249 32.81 1.71 7.04
N SER A 250 33.76 0.81 7.31
CA SER A 250 35.14 1.17 7.67
C SER A 250 35.89 1.88 6.53
N LYS A 251 35.59 1.55 5.28
CA LYS A 251 36.23 2.16 4.09
C LYS A 251 35.50 3.39 3.56
N ALA A 252 34.34 3.75 4.12
CA ALA A 252 33.57 4.90 3.67
C ALA A 252 34.32 6.22 3.93
N ARG A 253 34.40 7.09 2.91
CA ARG A 253 35.11 8.38 3.00
C ARG A 253 34.20 9.60 3.12
N TRP A 254 32.92 9.46 2.81
CA TRP A 254 32.01 10.59 2.64
C TRP A 254 30.71 10.43 3.42
N LEU A 255 30.06 9.27 3.27
CA LEU A 255 28.68 9.12 3.71
C LEU A 255 28.40 7.67 4.09
N VAL A 256 27.78 7.50 5.25
CA VAL A 256 27.19 6.25 5.71
C VAL A 256 25.76 6.56 6.12
N TYR A 257 24.78 5.89 5.48
CA TYR A 257 23.37 5.94 5.85
C TYR A 257 22.91 4.57 6.32
N ILE A 258 22.38 4.53 7.54
CA ILE A 258 21.85 3.31 8.17
C ILE A 258 20.41 3.59 8.58
N THR A 259 19.52 2.66 8.22
CA THR A 259 18.13 2.63 8.65
C THR A 259 17.80 1.21 9.11
N GLY A 260 17.15 1.07 10.26
CA GLY A 260 16.71 -0.23 10.76
C GLY A 260 15.54 -0.09 11.71
N TRP A 261 14.74 -1.15 11.82
CA TRP A 261 13.65 -1.21 12.81
C TRP A 261 14.18 -1.07 14.25
N SER A 262 15.35 -1.67 14.51
CA SER A 262 16.12 -1.49 15.74
C SER A 262 17.60 -1.45 15.40
N VAL A 263 18.30 -0.45 15.94
CA VAL A 263 19.75 -0.33 15.84
C VAL A 263 20.29 -0.30 17.25
N ASN A 264 20.96 -1.38 17.65
CA ASN A 264 21.58 -1.44 18.96
C ASN A 264 23.08 -1.12 18.86
N PRO A 265 23.53 0.07 19.29
CA PRO A 265 24.94 0.43 19.24
C PRO A 265 25.80 -0.36 20.24
N THR A 266 25.18 -1.04 21.21
CA THR A 266 25.87 -1.90 22.20
C THR A 266 26.06 -3.33 21.71
N LEU A 267 25.44 -3.71 20.58
CA LEU A 267 25.85 -4.87 19.79
C LEU A 267 27.16 -4.49 19.08
N ALA A 268 28.20 -4.29 19.87
CA ALA A 268 29.54 -3.89 19.43
C ALA A 268 30.19 -4.99 18.61
N THR A 269 29.77 -6.25 18.77
CA THR A 269 30.32 -7.40 18.07
C THR A 269 29.50 -7.76 16.85
N LEU A 270 30.02 -7.42 15.67
CA LEU A 270 29.70 -8.23 14.48
C LEU A 270 30.24 -9.65 14.74
N ALA A 271 29.60 -10.70 14.22
CA ALA A 271 29.84 -12.15 14.33
C ALA A 271 31.32 -12.64 14.30
N LEU A 272 32.26 -11.76 13.99
CA LEU A 272 33.71 -11.99 14.05
C LEU A 272 34.36 -11.49 15.34
N GLY A 273 33.60 -10.99 16.31
CA GLY A 273 34.12 -10.46 17.58
C GLY A 273 34.78 -9.08 17.49
N LEU A 274 34.56 -8.34 16.40
CA LEU A 274 35.16 -7.01 16.17
C LEU A 274 34.24 -5.90 16.66
N ASP A 275 34.79 -5.00 17.48
CA ASP A 275 34.12 -3.86 18.10
C ASP A 275 33.95 -2.69 17.10
N LEU A 276 32.71 -2.39 16.71
CA LEU A 276 32.38 -1.27 15.81
C LEU A 276 32.82 0.11 16.32
N THR A 277 33.02 0.29 17.64
CA THR A 277 33.49 1.56 18.21
C THR A 277 34.97 1.82 17.91
N THR A 278 35.76 0.77 17.63
CA THR A 278 37.17 0.88 17.25
C THR A 278 37.39 1.45 15.85
N LEU A 279 36.34 1.55 15.03
CA LEU A 279 36.36 2.16 13.69
C LEU A 279 36.17 3.68 13.69
N GLY A 280 36.10 4.33 14.85
CA GLY A 280 35.86 5.78 14.94
C GLY A 280 34.43 6.18 14.55
N LEU A 281 33.51 5.22 14.50
CA LEU A 281 32.09 5.46 14.25
C LEU A 281 31.45 6.04 15.51
N ASN A 282 31.11 7.33 15.46
CA ASN A 282 30.34 7.95 16.53
C ASN A 282 28.86 7.54 16.41
N LEU A 283 28.52 6.37 16.95
CA LEU A 283 27.14 5.88 17.07
C LEU A 283 26.28 6.71 18.04
N ASN A 284 26.90 7.64 18.77
CA ASN A 284 26.28 8.58 19.71
C ASN A 284 26.29 10.02 19.18
N SER A 285 26.50 10.25 17.88
CA SER A 285 26.45 11.59 17.29
C SER A 285 25.09 12.24 17.59
N SER A 286 25.12 13.38 18.28
CA SER A 286 23.92 14.19 18.55
C SER A 286 23.45 14.97 17.31
N GLU A 287 24.25 14.99 16.24
CA GLU A 287 23.91 15.62 14.97
C GLU A 287 23.08 14.67 14.11
N THR A 288 21.77 14.70 14.35
CA THR A 288 20.76 14.20 13.43
C THR A 288 20.69 15.13 12.21
N LEU A 289 21.14 14.68 11.04
CA LEU A 289 21.11 15.57 9.87
C LEU A 289 19.70 15.84 9.34
N HIS A 290 18.69 15.01 9.65
CA HIS A 290 17.28 15.40 9.63
C HIS A 290 16.49 14.52 10.62
N LYS A 291 15.83 15.11 11.63
CA LYS A 291 15.03 14.35 12.63
C LYS A 291 13.70 13.83 12.11
N LYS A 292 13.24 14.30 10.95
CA LYS A 292 11.90 14.03 10.43
C LYS A 292 11.93 14.06 8.91
N PHE A 293 11.54 12.95 8.29
CA PHE A 293 10.99 12.95 6.94
C PHE A 293 9.51 12.66 7.08
N SER A 294 8.65 13.52 6.55
CA SER A 294 7.28 13.13 6.26
C SER A 294 7.32 12.08 5.15
N SER A 295 6.42 11.09 5.23
CA SER A 295 6.17 10.21 4.09
C SER A 295 5.86 11.08 2.86
N PRO A 296 6.34 10.73 1.66
CA PRO A 296 5.94 11.40 0.42
C PRO A 296 4.43 11.37 0.15
N TRP A 297 3.68 10.58 0.94
CA TRP A 297 2.26 10.31 0.83
C TRP A 297 1.43 10.88 2.00
N SER A 298 2.01 11.74 2.84
CA SER A 298 1.33 12.31 4.00
C SER A 298 0.91 13.76 3.72
N ASP A 299 -0.41 13.99 3.72
CA ASP A 299 -1.01 15.33 3.61
C ASP A 299 -1.14 16.05 4.98
N GLU A 300 -0.69 15.41 6.07
CA GLU A 300 -0.71 15.96 7.43
C GLU A 300 0.67 16.45 7.88
N PRO A 301 0.76 17.60 8.59
CA PRO A 301 1.99 18.00 9.26
C PRO A 301 2.35 16.98 10.35
N VAL A 302 3.65 16.70 10.52
CA VAL A 302 4.17 15.66 11.45
C VAL A 302 3.71 15.94 12.89
N ARG A 303 2.64 15.27 13.33
CA ARG A 303 2.16 15.31 14.72
C ARG A 303 3.13 14.55 15.61
N GLY A 304 3.52 15.19 16.71
CA GLY A 304 4.45 14.64 17.67
C GLY A 304 3.74 13.70 18.61
N GLU A 305 3.87 12.40 18.40
CA GLU A 305 3.74 11.43 19.47
C GLU A 305 4.65 10.21 19.25
N ASN A 306 5.24 9.78 20.36
CA ASN A 306 6.31 8.79 20.45
C ASN A 306 5.81 7.39 20.10
N ARG A 307 6.49 6.69 19.17
CA ARG A 307 6.95 5.28 19.31
C ARG A 307 7.52 4.60 18.05
N SER A 308 7.85 5.33 16.99
CA SER A 308 8.52 4.76 15.82
C SER A 308 9.80 5.53 15.51
N SER A 309 10.82 5.39 16.35
CA SER A 309 12.11 6.04 16.10
C SER A 309 12.84 5.31 14.98
N VAL A 310 12.72 5.78 13.74
CA VAL A 310 13.69 5.46 12.68
C VAL A 310 14.97 6.22 13.03
N TYR A 311 15.99 5.51 13.50
CA TYR A 311 17.29 6.09 13.79
C TYR A 311 18.05 6.24 12.47
N LEU A 312 18.15 7.47 11.96
CA LEU A 312 19.06 7.82 10.89
C LEU A 312 20.34 8.39 11.54
N SER A 313 21.38 7.57 11.64
CA SER A 313 22.72 8.06 11.94
C SER A 313 23.44 8.38 10.63
N ALA A 314 23.66 9.67 10.37
CA ALA A 314 24.66 10.09 9.40
C ALA A 314 26.01 10.05 10.13
N ILE A 315 26.88 9.09 9.77
CA ILE A 315 28.21 9.02 10.37
C ILE A 315 29.17 9.68 9.39
N MET A 316 29.66 10.87 9.73
CA MET A 316 30.79 11.47 9.02
C MET A 316 32.08 10.81 9.51
N PRO A 317 32.96 10.31 8.62
CA PRO A 317 34.26 9.80 9.01
C PRO A 317 35.10 10.92 9.64
N ASN A 318 35.65 10.66 10.82
CA ASN A 318 36.50 11.62 11.55
C ASN A 318 37.72 12.02 10.69
N ARG A 319 37.79 13.29 10.28
CA ARG A 319 39.02 13.89 9.75
C ARG A 319 39.92 14.31 10.91
N HIS A 320 40.67 13.38 11.48
CA HIS A 320 41.91 13.73 12.18
C HIS A 320 42.91 12.58 12.03
N LEU A 321 43.72 12.65 10.98
CA LEU A 321 45.08 12.12 10.88
C LEU A 321 45.74 12.82 9.68
N LEU A 322 46.41 13.94 9.98
CA LEU A 322 47.65 14.33 9.29
C LEU A 322 48.76 13.44 9.82
#